data_AF-G8TDC9-F1
#
_entry.id   AF-G8TDC9-F1
#
_cell.length_a   1.000
_cell.length_b   1.000
_cell.length_c   1.000
_cell.angle_alpha   90.00
_cell.angle_beta   90.00
_cell.angle_gamma   90.00
#
_symmetry.space_group_name_H-M   'P 1'
#
loop_
_entity.id
_entity.type
_entity.pdbx_description
1 polymer ?
#
loop_
_entity_poly.entity_id
_entity_poly.type
_entity_poly.pdbx_seq_one_letter_code
_entity_poly.pdbx_strand_id
1 'polypeptide(L)'
;MKPANKQPADNAIAQFLKSQLGYYTNPFGVQSDLLEDGAFNMTAPYPGIYLADGYAIEICIEDSTIAEFTNLTGITTVEQLHFASPQLLLELYHRGAAFLSVLYDNGDNCWELVFQKKDGRIQVRDEDEDRKWIARKKLEKPKDFINYITNYSKKH
;
A
#
# COMPACT_ATOMS: atom_id res chain seq x y z
N MET A 1 16.59 17.75 6.65
CA MET A 1 15.98 18.20 5.38
C MET A 1 14.74 18.99 5.71
N LYS A 2 14.52 20.16 5.11
CA LYS A 2 13.24 20.88 5.24
C LYS A 2 12.19 20.11 4.42
N PRO A 3 10.96 19.90 4.92
CA PRO A 3 9.90 19.34 4.10
C PRO A 3 9.66 20.29 2.93
N ALA A 4 9.66 19.74 1.71
CA ALA A 4 9.26 20.49 0.54
C ALA A 4 7.80 20.90 0.75
N ASN A 5 7.53 22.20 0.66
CA ASN A 5 6.19 22.76 0.81
C ASN A 5 5.37 22.30 -0.41
N LYS A 6 4.73 21.14 -0.32
CA LYS A 6 3.86 20.58 -1.35
C LYS A 6 2.60 21.46 -1.39
N GLN A 7 2.55 22.40 -2.34
CA GLN A 7 1.40 23.30 -2.51
C GLN A 7 0.10 22.47 -2.57
N PRO A 8 -0.94 22.84 -1.81
CA PRO A 8 -2.23 22.17 -1.92
C PRO A 8 -2.79 22.49 -3.31
N ALA A 9 -2.81 21.49 -4.18
CA ALA A 9 -3.42 21.63 -5.49
C ALA A 9 -4.91 21.98 -5.34
N ASP A 10 -5.42 22.87 -6.19
CA ASP A 10 -6.85 23.04 -6.51
C ASP A 10 -7.38 21.78 -7.22
N ASN A 11 -7.17 20.62 -6.61
CA ASN A 11 -7.53 19.32 -7.16
C ASN A 11 -8.81 18.84 -6.47
N ALA A 12 -9.80 18.47 -7.27
CA ALA A 12 -11.11 18.02 -6.79
C ALA A 12 -11.01 16.82 -5.83
N ILE A 13 -10.05 15.90 -6.05
CA ILE A 13 -9.77 14.78 -5.15
C ILE A 13 -9.27 15.31 -3.80
N ALA A 14 -8.36 16.29 -3.80
CA ALA A 14 -7.84 16.88 -2.57
C ALA A 14 -8.95 17.56 -1.75
N GLN A 15 -9.80 18.34 -2.42
CA GLN A 15 -10.93 19.03 -1.79
C GLN A 15 -11.95 18.04 -1.25
N PHE A 16 -12.26 16.99 -2.02
CA PHE A 16 -13.13 15.91 -1.59
C PHE A 16 -12.60 15.22 -0.34
N LEU A 17 -11.33 14.79 -0.33
CA LEU A 17 -10.73 14.12 0.83
C LEU A 17 -10.70 15.04 2.06
N LYS A 18 -10.37 16.33 1.90
CA LYS A 18 -10.46 17.31 3.01
C LYS A 18 -11.87 17.44 3.57
N SER A 19 -12.90 17.36 2.72
CA SER A 19 -14.30 17.35 3.19
C SER A 19 -14.68 16.09 3.98
N GLN A 20 -13.90 15.01 3.81
CA GLN A 20 -14.03 13.73 4.52
C GLN A 20 -12.97 13.58 5.63
N LEU A 21 -12.50 14.69 6.22
CA LEU A 21 -11.47 14.69 7.27
C LEU A 21 -10.14 14.05 6.85
N GLY A 22 -9.84 14.06 5.55
CA GLY A 22 -8.63 13.47 4.98
C GLY A 22 -8.74 11.97 4.67
N TYR A 23 -9.87 11.32 4.94
CA TYR A 23 -10.02 9.87 4.83
C TYR A 23 -11.23 9.49 3.98
N TYR A 24 -11.09 8.52 3.08
CA TYR A 24 -12.22 8.00 2.31
C TYR A 24 -12.04 6.53 1.93
N THR A 25 -13.05 5.70 2.22
CA THR A 25 -13.11 4.31 1.75
C THR A 25 -14.26 4.14 0.77
N ASN A 26 -13.95 3.63 -0.42
CA ASN A 26 -14.93 3.43 -1.47
C ASN A 26 -15.66 2.07 -1.33
N PRO A 27 -16.73 1.82 -2.11
CA PRO A 27 -17.51 0.57 -2.02
C PRO A 27 -16.73 -0.71 -2.33
N PHE A 28 -15.54 -0.61 -2.94
CA PHE A 28 -14.66 -1.74 -3.24
C PHE A 28 -13.63 -2.02 -2.14
N GLY A 29 -13.72 -1.30 -1.01
CA GLY A 29 -12.78 -1.44 0.11
C GLY A 29 -11.40 -0.83 -0.16
N VAL A 30 -11.29 0.08 -1.12
CA VAL A 30 -10.07 0.87 -1.33
C VAL A 30 -10.16 2.12 -0.46
N GLN A 31 -9.18 2.28 0.42
CA GLN A 31 -9.00 3.43 1.27
C GLN A 31 -8.07 4.45 0.62
N SER A 32 -8.39 5.73 0.75
CA SER A 32 -7.59 6.86 0.30
C SER A 32 -7.42 7.84 1.45
N ASP A 33 -6.17 8.19 1.75
CA ASP A 33 -5.81 9.10 2.83
C ASP A 33 -5.07 10.31 2.26
N LEU A 34 -5.39 11.49 2.77
CA LEU A 34 -4.69 12.74 2.52
C LEU A 34 -4.26 13.32 3.86
N LEU A 35 -2.96 13.21 4.14
CA LEU A 35 -2.35 13.70 5.36
C LEU A 35 -2.22 15.23 5.35
N GLU A 36 -2.03 15.83 6.53
CA GLU A 36 -1.93 17.28 6.70
C GLU A 36 -0.74 17.90 5.94
N ASP A 37 0.33 17.13 5.76
CA ASP A 37 1.52 17.52 5.00
C ASP A 37 1.36 17.38 3.47
N GLY A 38 0.17 16.94 3.03
CA GLY A 38 -0.18 16.74 1.63
C GLY A 38 0.26 15.40 1.04
N ALA A 39 0.76 14.47 1.86
CA ALA A 39 0.97 13.10 1.44
C ALA A 39 -0.37 12.39 1.18
N PHE A 40 -0.41 11.65 0.08
CA PHE A 40 -1.56 10.87 -0.37
C PHE A 40 -1.19 9.40 -0.33
N ASN A 41 -1.99 8.62 0.38
CA ASN A 41 -1.86 7.18 0.46
C ASN A 41 -3.12 6.51 -0.10
N MET A 42 -2.95 5.32 -0.66
CA MET A 42 -4.06 4.49 -1.09
C MET A 42 -3.76 3.03 -0.79
N THR A 43 -4.69 2.39 -0.09
CA THR A 43 -4.53 1.04 0.43
C THR A 43 -5.75 0.20 0.12
N ALA A 44 -5.55 -1.07 -0.20
CA ALA A 44 -6.64 -2.03 -0.39
C ALA A 44 -6.22 -3.44 0.04
N PRO A 45 -7.15 -4.25 0.57
CA PRO A 45 -6.89 -5.67 0.80
C PRO A 45 -6.54 -6.39 -0.51
N TYR A 46 -5.65 -7.38 -0.44
CA TYR A 46 -5.34 -8.21 -1.60
C TYR A 46 -6.61 -8.94 -2.09
N PRO A 47 -6.99 -8.83 -3.38
CA PRO A 47 -8.28 -9.33 -3.85
C PRO A 47 -8.34 -10.86 -3.92
N GLY A 48 -9.52 -11.41 -3.62
CA GLY A 48 -9.87 -12.80 -3.94
C GLY A 48 -9.20 -13.86 -3.05
N ILE A 49 -8.74 -13.50 -1.86
CA ILE A 49 -8.17 -14.43 -0.89
C ILE A 49 -8.93 -14.43 0.42
N TYR A 50 -8.98 -15.61 1.05
CA TYR A 50 -9.37 -15.78 2.44
C TYR A 50 -8.10 -15.94 3.27
N LEU A 51 -7.89 -15.03 4.20
CA LEU A 51 -6.75 -15.06 5.12
C LEU A 51 -7.16 -15.75 6.42
N ALA A 52 -6.25 -16.53 6.99
CA ALA A 52 -6.43 -17.04 8.33
C ALA A 52 -6.31 -15.90 9.34
N ASP A 53 -6.93 -16.08 10.51
CA ASP A 53 -6.85 -15.12 11.62
C ASP A 53 -5.40 -14.73 11.90
N GLY A 54 -5.18 -13.43 12.13
CA GLY A 54 -3.87 -12.86 12.38
C GLY A 54 -3.08 -12.46 11.12
N TYR A 55 -3.54 -12.80 9.91
CA TYR A 55 -2.85 -12.36 8.68
C TYR A 55 -3.61 -11.25 7.96
N ALA A 56 -2.87 -10.24 7.51
CA ALA A 56 -3.35 -9.24 6.56
C ALA A 56 -2.38 -9.15 5.37
N ILE A 57 -2.92 -8.92 4.17
CA ILE A 57 -2.14 -8.55 2.99
C ILE A 57 -2.84 -7.37 2.36
N GLU A 58 -2.14 -6.24 2.35
CA GLU A 58 -2.62 -5.00 1.77
C GLU A 58 -1.71 -4.60 0.62
N ILE A 59 -2.30 -3.95 -0.38
CA ILE A 59 -1.59 -3.34 -1.50
C ILE A 59 -1.61 -1.85 -1.25
N CYS A 60 -0.44 -1.22 -1.24
CA CYS A 60 -0.29 0.16 -0.79
C CYS A 60 0.45 1.01 -1.81
N ILE A 61 -0.01 2.25 -1.95
CA ILE A 61 0.72 3.39 -2.50
C ILE A 61 0.87 4.37 -1.33
N GLU A 62 2.09 4.74 -0.98
CA GLU A 62 2.35 5.64 0.15
C GLU A 62 3.27 6.80 -0.24
N ASP A 63 3.20 7.87 0.57
CA ASP A 63 4.04 9.07 0.52
C ASP A 63 4.00 9.84 -0.81
N SER A 64 2.97 9.57 -1.62
CA SER A 64 2.77 10.19 -2.91
C SER A 64 2.13 11.57 -2.77
N THR A 65 2.19 12.41 -3.79
CA THR A 65 1.28 13.55 -3.95
C THR A 65 0.05 13.13 -4.76
N ILE A 66 -1.05 13.86 -4.65
CA ILE A 66 -2.20 13.62 -5.55
C ILE A 66 -1.79 13.73 -7.02
N ALA A 67 -0.87 14.63 -7.36
CA ALA A 67 -0.36 14.76 -8.73
C ALA A 67 0.42 13.52 -9.19
N GLU A 68 1.30 12.98 -8.36
CA GLU A 68 2.03 11.73 -8.64
C GLU A 68 1.08 10.54 -8.73
N PHE A 69 0.11 10.44 -7.83
CA PHE A 69 -0.95 9.43 -7.88
C PHE A 69 -1.77 9.52 -9.19
N THR A 70 -2.22 10.72 -9.56
CA THR A 70 -2.97 10.92 -10.81
C THR A 70 -2.14 10.55 -12.02
N ASN A 71 -0.86 10.91 -12.06
CA ASN A 71 0.06 10.52 -13.15
C ASN A 71 0.27 9.01 -13.21
N LEU A 72 0.31 8.34 -12.05
CA LEU A 72 0.55 6.90 -11.97
C LEU A 72 -0.69 6.09 -12.40
N THR A 73 -1.87 6.52 -11.98
CA THR A 73 -3.12 5.75 -12.08
C THR A 73 -4.06 6.22 -13.20
N GLY A 74 -3.89 7.46 -13.66
CA GLY A 74 -4.85 8.12 -14.56
C GLY A 74 -6.12 8.61 -13.87
N ILE A 75 -6.25 8.46 -12.55
CA ILE A 75 -7.40 8.93 -11.78
C ILE A 75 -7.27 10.44 -11.56
N THR A 76 -8.16 11.19 -12.19
CA THR A 76 -8.19 12.67 -12.21
C THR A 76 -9.45 13.25 -11.57
N THR A 77 -10.50 12.44 -11.36
CA THR A 77 -11.79 12.88 -10.82
C THR A 77 -12.19 12.10 -9.56
N VAL A 78 -13.08 12.69 -8.76
CA VAL A 78 -13.67 12.04 -7.58
C VAL A 78 -14.51 10.82 -7.97
N GLU A 79 -15.22 10.89 -9.10
CA GLU A 79 -15.96 9.74 -9.63
C GLU A 79 -15.03 8.57 -9.95
N GLN A 80 -13.89 8.82 -10.59
CA GLN A 80 -12.90 7.78 -10.85
C GLN A 80 -12.31 7.19 -9.56
N LEU A 81 -12.10 8.03 -8.53
CA LEU A 81 -11.67 7.56 -7.21
C LEU A 81 -12.71 6.62 -6.57
N HIS A 82 -14.00 6.90 -6.75
CA HIS A 82 -15.10 6.05 -6.27
C HIS A 82 -15.09 4.64 -6.87
N PHE A 83 -14.53 4.51 -8.08
CA PHE A 83 -14.39 3.25 -8.82
C PHE A 83 -12.98 2.66 -8.79
N ALA A 84 -12.05 3.23 -8.03
CA ALA A 84 -10.76 2.62 -7.79
C ALA A 84 -10.96 1.23 -7.17
N SER A 85 -10.22 0.23 -7.64
CA SER A 85 -10.40 -1.16 -7.22
C SER A 85 -9.11 -1.77 -6.68
N PRO A 86 -9.19 -2.81 -5.84
CA PRO A 86 -7.99 -3.56 -5.43
C PRO A 86 -7.21 -4.13 -6.62
N GLN A 87 -7.89 -4.47 -7.72
CA GLN A 87 -7.25 -4.95 -8.95
C GLN A 87 -6.34 -3.89 -9.59
N LEU A 88 -6.75 -2.61 -9.61
CA LEU A 88 -5.92 -1.51 -10.09
C LEU A 88 -4.61 -1.43 -9.29
N LEU A 89 -4.70 -1.48 -7.96
CA LEU A 89 -3.52 -1.45 -7.09
C LEU A 89 -2.63 -2.67 -7.30
N LEU A 90 -3.23 -3.85 -7.49
CA LEU A 90 -2.49 -5.08 -7.77
C LEU A 90 -1.70 -4.97 -9.07
N GLU A 91 -2.29 -4.39 -10.13
CA GLU A 91 -1.59 -4.11 -11.39
C GLU A 91 -0.40 -3.15 -11.18
N LEU A 92 -0.57 -2.12 -10.35
CA LEU A 92 0.51 -1.19 -9.98
C LEU A 92 1.62 -1.88 -9.20
N TYR A 93 1.28 -2.82 -8.31
CA TYR A 93 2.27 -3.67 -7.63
C TYR A 93 3.05 -4.51 -8.65
N HIS A 94 2.37 -5.15 -9.61
CA HIS A 94 3.03 -5.92 -10.66
C HIS A 94 3.98 -5.07 -11.52
N ARG A 95 3.70 -3.77 -11.67
CA ARG A 95 4.56 -2.78 -12.35
C ARG A 95 5.66 -2.20 -11.47
N GLY A 96 5.67 -2.50 -10.16
CA GLY A 96 6.64 -1.97 -9.19
C GLY A 96 6.35 -0.57 -8.66
N ALA A 97 5.15 -0.04 -8.92
CA ALA A 97 4.74 1.29 -8.48
C ALA A 97 3.92 1.30 -7.18
N ALA A 98 3.49 0.13 -6.73
CA ALA A 98 2.91 -0.10 -5.41
C ALA A 98 3.72 -1.21 -4.71
N PHE A 99 3.47 -1.42 -3.43
CA PHE A 99 4.05 -2.51 -2.66
C PHE A 99 2.95 -3.32 -1.95
N LEU A 100 3.31 -4.51 -1.48
CA LEU A 100 2.46 -5.26 -0.56
C LEU A 100 2.94 -5.04 0.86
N SER A 101 2.08 -4.60 1.77
CA SER A 101 2.31 -4.78 3.20
C SER A 101 1.69 -6.11 3.62
N VAL A 102 2.44 -6.90 4.38
CA VAL A 102 1.97 -8.17 4.94
C VAL A 102 2.17 -8.14 6.43
N LEU A 103 1.06 -8.26 7.15
CA LEU A 103 1.02 -8.33 8.60
C LEU A 103 0.86 -9.77 9.04
N TYR A 104 1.54 -10.13 10.12
CA TYR A 104 1.23 -11.31 10.91
C TYR A 104 1.17 -10.94 12.39
N ASP A 105 0.01 -11.11 12.98
CA ASP A 105 -0.26 -10.93 14.41
C ASP A 105 -0.70 -12.29 14.99
N ASN A 106 -0.06 -12.74 16.06
CA ASN A 106 -0.43 -13.97 16.76
C ASN A 106 -1.00 -13.75 18.17
N GLY A 107 -1.28 -12.50 18.52
CA GLY A 107 -1.77 -12.05 19.82
C GLY A 107 -0.67 -11.71 20.82
N ASP A 108 0.51 -12.33 20.70
CA ASP A 108 1.67 -12.02 21.56
C ASP A 108 2.63 -11.04 20.90
N ASN A 109 2.77 -11.13 19.57
CA ASN A 109 3.67 -10.33 18.76
C ASN A 109 3.02 -10.02 17.42
N CYS A 110 3.45 -8.89 16.84
CA CYS A 110 3.06 -8.46 15.52
C CYS A 110 4.31 -8.24 14.67
N TRP A 111 4.26 -8.67 13.41
CA TRP A 111 5.31 -8.46 12.42
C TRP A 111 4.71 -7.87 11.17
N GLU A 112 5.39 -6.90 10.58
CA GLU A 112 5.04 -6.32 9.30
C GLU A 112 6.23 -6.41 8.34
N LEU A 113 5.98 -6.94 7.14
CA LEU A 113 6.96 -6.93 6.06
C LEU A 113 6.37 -6.29 4.81
N VAL A 114 7.13 -5.35 4.25
CA VAL A 114 6.83 -4.67 3.00
C VAL A 114 7.56 -5.35 1.85
N PHE A 115 6.84 -5.67 0.78
CA PHE A 115 7.35 -6.32 -0.43
C PHE A 115 7.14 -5.42 -1.65
N GLN A 116 8.23 -4.94 -2.25
CA GLN A 116 8.19 -4.08 -3.44
C GLN A 116 8.92 -4.74 -4.61
N LYS A 117 8.33 -4.67 -5.81
CA LYS A 117 9.01 -5.11 -7.03
C LYS A 117 9.93 -4.02 -7.56
N LYS A 118 11.22 -4.34 -7.74
CA LYS A 118 12.23 -3.46 -8.29
C LYS A 118 13.22 -4.25 -9.14
N ASP A 119 13.44 -3.81 -10.38
CA ASP A 119 14.37 -4.44 -11.33
C ASP A 119 14.17 -5.96 -11.49
N GLY A 120 12.90 -6.39 -11.55
CA GLY A 120 12.51 -7.80 -11.68
C GLY A 120 12.72 -8.65 -10.41
N ARG A 121 13.08 -8.03 -9.29
CA ARG A 121 13.28 -8.69 -7.99
C ARG A 121 12.30 -8.13 -6.95
N ILE A 122 12.09 -8.89 -5.87
CA ILE A 122 11.30 -8.42 -4.74
C ILE A 122 12.25 -7.95 -3.64
N GLN A 123 12.22 -6.65 -3.37
CA GLN A 123 12.83 -6.05 -2.20
C GLN A 123 11.87 -6.24 -1.02
N VAL A 124 12.41 -6.71 0.10
CA VAL A 124 11.70 -6.88 1.37
C VAL A 124 12.23 -5.83 2.34
N ARG A 125 11.34 -5.19 3.08
CA ARG A 125 11.64 -4.27 4.18
C ARG A 125 10.89 -4.72 5.42
N ASP A 126 11.60 -4.78 6.54
CA ASP A 126 11.02 -4.74 7.88
C ASP A 126 11.06 -3.27 8.31
N GLU A 127 9.89 -2.69 8.56
CA GLU A 127 9.77 -1.26 8.88
C GLU A 127 10.18 -0.97 10.33
N ASP A 128 9.86 -1.87 11.25
CA ASP A 128 10.16 -1.72 12.67
C ASP A 128 11.67 -1.77 12.95
N GLU A 129 12.39 -2.63 12.21
CA GLU A 129 13.83 -2.83 12.35
C GLU A 129 14.68 -1.99 11.37
N ASP A 130 14.05 -1.23 10.46
CA ASP A 130 14.68 -0.52 9.32
C ASP A 130 15.65 -1.41 8.52
N ARG A 131 15.28 -2.68 8.31
CA ARG A 131 16.10 -3.66 7.56
C ARG A 131 15.55 -3.86 6.15
N LYS A 132 16.45 -3.94 5.17
CA LYS A 132 16.08 -4.15 3.75
C LYS A 132 16.96 -5.21 3.10
N TRP A 133 16.35 -6.11 2.33
CA TRP A 133 17.06 -7.15 1.59
C TRP A 133 16.28 -7.59 0.35
N ILE A 134 16.89 -8.44 -0.48
CA ILE A 134 16.22 -9.03 -1.63
C ILE A 134 15.70 -10.42 -1.27
N ALA A 135 14.44 -10.70 -1.57
CA ALA A 135 13.86 -12.03 -1.42
C ALA A 135 14.63 -13.04 -2.30
N ARG A 136 15.21 -14.06 -1.66
CA ARG A 136 15.94 -15.14 -2.37
C ARG A 136 15.00 -16.14 -3.06
N LYS A 137 13.77 -16.25 -2.56
CA LYS A 137 12.73 -17.12 -3.12
C LYS A 137 11.84 -16.30 -4.05
N LYS A 138 11.35 -16.96 -5.10
CA LYS A 138 10.31 -16.42 -5.96
C LYS A 138 9.01 -16.30 -5.16
N LEU A 139 8.39 -15.13 -5.13
CA LEU A 139 7.10 -14.88 -4.49
C LEU A 139 6.13 -14.38 -5.56
N GLU A 140 5.06 -15.13 -5.82
CA GLU A 140 4.10 -14.81 -6.88
C GLU A 140 2.66 -14.78 -6.40
N LYS A 141 2.34 -15.64 -5.44
CA LYS A 141 0.98 -15.81 -4.93
C LYS A 141 0.89 -15.39 -3.47
N PRO A 142 -0.29 -14.98 -2.98
CA PRO A 142 -0.50 -14.60 -1.57
C PRO A 142 0.11 -15.58 -0.55
N LYS A 143 -0.06 -16.89 -0.78
CA LYS A 143 0.53 -17.94 0.07
C LYS A 143 2.05 -17.86 0.20
N ASP A 144 2.77 -17.39 -0.83
CA ASP A 144 4.22 -17.24 -0.78
C ASP A 144 4.63 -16.16 0.22
N PHE A 145 3.91 -15.04 0.23
CA PHE A 145 4.14 -13.92 1.14
C PHE A 145 3.78 -14.29 2.58
N ILE A 146 2.65 -14.96 2.79
CA ILE A 146 2.23 -15.50 4.10
C ILE A 146 3.33 -16.42 4.64
N ASN A 147 3.73 -17.44 3.86
CA ASN A 147 4.80 -18.33 4.27
C ASN A 147 6.12 -17.59 4.52
N TYR A 148 6.37 -16.49 3.82
CA TYR A 148 7.56 -15.69 4.03
C TYR A 148 7.57 -15.08 5.43
N ILE A 149 6.51 -14.33 5.78
CA ILE A 149 6.42 -13.67 7.09
C ILE A 149 6.31 -14.68 8.23
N THR A 150 5.59 -15.80 8.07
CA THR A 150 5.53 -16.87 9.08
C THR A 150 6.89 -17.51 9.34
N ASN A 151 7.79 -17.55 8.35
CA ASN A 151 9.15 -18.06 8.54
C ASN A 151 10.09 -16.99 9.10
N TYR A 152 9.80 -15.72 8.84
CA TYR A 152 10.51 -14.58 9.41
C TYR A 152 10.25 -14.49 10.91
N SER A 153 8.99 -14.53 11.33
CA SER A 153 8.55 -14.45 12.75
C SER A 153 9.00 -15.63 13.63
N LYS A 154 9.51 -16.71 13.04
CA LYS A 154 10.10 -17.83 13.81
C LYS A 154 11.57 -17.60 14.14
N LYS A 155 12.20 -16.59 13.55
CA LYS A 155 13.64 -16.30 13.67
C LYS A 155 13.90 -14.99 14.41
N HIS A 156 12.86 -14.21 14.63
CA HIS A 156 12.84 -12.89 15.24
C HIS A 156 11.72 -12.88 16.26
#